data_AF-A0A0K8RA27-F1
#
_entry.id   AF-A0A0K8RA27-F1
#
_cell.length_a   1.000
_cell.length_b   1.000
_cell.length_c   1.000
_cell.angle_alpha   90.00
_cell.angle_beta   90.00
_cell.angle_gamma   90.00
#
_symmetry.space_group_name_H-M   'P 1'
#
loop_
_entity.id
_entity.type
_entity.pdbx_description
1 polymer ?
#
loop_
_entity_poly.entity_id
_entity_poly.type
_entity_poly.pdbx_seq_one_letter_code
_entity_poly.pdbx_strand_id
1 'polypeptide(L)'
;MSTSLYTFIFSAIMLLIISEGAAKKQREERHLQSTPAKKNENHHFHQLCRKEHNKDRIIHHAPALKTNSTLYIRARRWASYLSKRDDTSDVPHEMISGVGENIYWMTHAKRPYSQYAEMAVQYWYDENKKYDYAAGRYSPDTAHFTQMVWISTTQVGCGYNVSSSTTIFVVCKYYPQGNIPGEYQSNVLPPGKY
;
A
#
# COMPACT_ATOMS: atom_id res chain seq x y z
N MET A 1 -42.98 4.62 52.68
CA MET A 1 -41.85 4.53 51.73
C MET A 1 -42.25 3.61 50.58
N SER A 2 -43.32 4.02 49.89
CA SER A 2 -43.33 4.66 48.57
C SER A 2 -42.87 3.70 47.46
N THR A 3 -43.86 3.04 46.87
CA THR A 3 -43.82 2.30 45.59
C THR A 3 -43.02 3.00 44.50
N SER A 4 -42.95 4.34 44.56
CA SER A 4 -42.12 5.17 43.69
C SER A 4 -40.63 4.79 43.75
N LEU A 5 -40.06 4.55 44.93
CA LEU A 5 -38.63 4.20 45.07
C LEU A 5 -38.32 2.83 44.44
N TYR A 6 -39.23 1.86 44.59
CA TYR A 6 -39.11 0.54 43.97
C TYR A 6 -39.19 0.62 42.45
N THR A 7 -40.11 1.42 41.89
CA THR A 7 -40.19 1.62 40.44
C THR A 7 -38.95 2.31 39.89
N PHE A 8 -38.38 3.28 40.61
CA PHE A 8 -37.15 3.95 40.21
C PHE A 8 -35.96 2.97 40.20
N ILE A 9 -35.78 2.19 41.27
CA ILE A 9 -34.68 1.20 41.35
C ILE A 9 -34.80 0.14 40.26
N PHE A 10 -36.02 -0.40 40.04
CA PHE A 10 -36.24 -1.40 39.00
C PHE A 10 -35.97 -0.84 37.59
N SER A 11 -36.40 0.39 37.31
CA SER A 11 -36.13 1.04 36.03
C SER A 11 -34.65 1.30 35.80
N ALA A 12 -33.90 1.70 36.84
CA ALA A 12 -32.45 1.93 36.76
C ALA A 12 -31.68 0.64 36.47
N ILE A 13 -32.06 -0.48 37.12
CA ILE A 13 -31.46 -1.80 36.87
C ILE A 13 -31.72 -2.27 35.44
N MET A 14 -32.96 -2.12 34.94
CA MET A 14 -33.29 -2.49 33.56
C MET A 14 -32.53 -1.67 32.53
N LEU A 15 -32.35 -0.36 32.76
CA LEU A 15 -31.55 0.51 31.88
C LEU A 15 -30.07 0.12 31.85
N LEU A 16 -29.48 -0.25 33.00
CA LEU A 16 -28.10 -0.73 33.08
C LEU A 16 -27.91 -2.04 32.30
N ILE A 17 -28.82 -3.00 32.46
CA ILE A 17 -28.77 -4.29 31.73
C ILE A 17 -28.87 -4.07 30.21
N ILE A 18 -29.76 -3.16 29.76
CA ILE A 18 -29.90 -2.81 28.33
C ILE A 18 -28.61 -2.16 27.81
N SER A 19 -28.01 -1.24 28.57
CA SER A 19 -26.76 -0.55 28.21
C SER A 19 -25.59 -1.52 28.08
N GLU A 20 -25.42 -2.43 29.04
CA GLU A 20 -24.37 -3.46 28.99
C GLU A 20 -24.57 -4.44 27.83
N GLY A 21 -25.82 -4.85 27.58
CA GLY A 21 -26.17 -5.68 26.43
C GLY A 21 -25.83 -5.01 25.10
N ALA A 22 -26.13 -3.72 24.95
CA ALA A 22 -25.80 -2.94 23.76
C ALA A 22 -24.27 -2.76 23.58
N ALA A 23 -23.54 -2.48 24.66
CA ALA A 23 -22.08 -2.35 24.62
C ALA A 23 -21.38 -3.67 24.27
N LYS A 24 -21.87 -4.79 24.81
CA LYS A 24 -21.38 -6.13 24.49
C LYS A 24 -21.64 -6.49 23.03
N LYS A 25 -22.85 -6.23 22.52
CA LYS A 25 -23.20 -6.43 21.11
C LYS A 25 -22.33 -5.60 20.18
N GLN A 26 -22.11 -4.30 20.48
CA GLN A 26 -21.18 -3.46 19.70
C GLN A 26 -19.73 -3.95 19.76
N ARG A 27 -19.29 -4.54 20.88
CA ARG A 27 -17.93 -5.08 21.03
C ARG A 27 -17.77 -6.37 20.21
N GLU A 28 -18.77 -7.24 20.20
CA GLU A 28 -18.81 -8.47 19.38
C GLU A 28 -18.89 -8.15 17.88
N GLU A 29 -19.72 -7.19 17.47
CA GLU A 29 -19.82 -6.72 16.07
C GLU A 29 -18.50 -6.09 15.58
N ARG A 30 -17.82 -5.28 16.40
CA ARG A 30 -16.49 -4.75 16.08
C ARG A 30 -15.43 -5.83 15.95
N HIS A 31 -15.50 -6.90 16.73
CA HIS A 31 -14.56 -8.03 16.67
C HIS A 31 -14.81 -8.94 15.47
N LEU A 32 -16.06 -9.00 14.98
CA LEU A 32 -16.42 -9.71 13.74
C LEU A 32 -16.05 -8.91 12.48
N GLN A 33 -15.98 -7.58 12.56
CA GLN A 33 -15.58 -6.70 11.45
C GLN A 33 -14.06 -6.56 11.24
N SER A 34 -13.21 -6.96 12.18
CA SER A 34 -11.75 -7.02 11.94
C SER A 34 -11.36 -8.34 11.26
N THR A 35 -11.47 -8.42 9.93
CA THR A 35 -11.24 -9.67 9.17
C THR A 35 -9.77 -10.12 9.17
N PRO A 36 -9.43 -11.29 9.74
CA PRO A 36 -8.07 -11.86 9.70
C PRO A 36 -7.60 -12.22 8.28
N ALA A 37 -8.51 -12.59 7.39
CA ALA A 37 -8.21 -12.99 6.01
C ALA A 37 -7.56 -11.87 5.16
N LYS A 38 -8.14 -10.66 5.19
CA LYS A 38 -7.65 -9.51 4.40
C LYS A 38 -6.24 -9.05 4.82
N LYS A 39 -5.84 -9.29 6.07
CA LYS A 39 -4.47 -9.02 6.56
C LYS A 39 -3.46 -9.98 5.93
N ASN A 40 -3.81 -11.26 5.81
CA ASN A 40 -2.95 -12.29 5.21
C ASN A 40 -2.79 -12.06 3.70
N GLU A 41 -3.87 -11.69 2.99
CA GLU A 41 -3.81 -11.35 1.57
C GLU A 41 -2.90 -10.14 1.29
N ASN A 42 -3.01 -9.08 2.09
CA ASN A 42 -2.15 -7.91 1.94
C ASN A 42 -0.68 -8.24 2.23
N HIS A 43 -0.42 -9.09 3.23
CA HIS A 43 0.94 -9.53 3.52
C HIS A 43 1.52 -10.34 2.37
N HIS A 44 0.74 -11.28 1.81
CA HIS A 44 1.13 -12.06 0.64
C HIS A 44 1.36 -11.16 -0.59
N PHE A 45 0.45 -10.22 -0.86
CA PHE A 45 0.61 -9.23 -1.93
C PHE A 45 1.91 -8.43 -1.78
N HIS A 46 2.22 -7.95 -0.57
CA HIS A 46 3.48 -7.26 -0.31
C HIS A 46 4.70 -8.15 -0.60
N GLN A 47 4.66 -9.43 -0.20
CA GLN A 47 5.75 -10.37 -0.47
C GLN A 47 5.94 -10.58 -1.98
N LEU A 48 4.86 -10.69 -2.75
CA LEU A 48 4.89 -10.79 -4.21
C LEU A 48 5.52 -9.54 -4.84
N CYS A 49 5.05 -8.34 -4.48
CA CYS A 49 5.64 -7.10 -4.99
C CYS A 49 7.15 -7.04 -4.69
N ARG A 50 7.56 -7.32 -3.45
CA ARG A 50 8.98 -7.29 -3.06
C ARG A 50 9.81 -8.32 -3.82
N LYS A 51 9.25 -9.51 -4.07
CA LYS A 51 9.91 -10.56 -4.87
C LYS A 51 10.17 -10.08 -6.29
N GLU A 52 9.15 -9.53 -6.95
CA GLU A 52 9.27 -9.02 -8.32
C GLU A 52 10.27 -7.86 -8.40
N HIS A 53 10.21 -6.89 -7.48
CA HIS A 53 11.22 -5.82 -7.40
C HIS A 53 12.64 -6.37 -7.32
N ASN A 54 12.87 -7.42 -6.53
CA ASN A 54 14.20 -7.97 -6.33
C ASN A 54 14.70 -8.78 -7.54
N LYS A 55 13.80 -9.30 -8.39
CA LYS A 55 14.18 -9.87 -9.70
C LYS A 55 14.67 -8.77 -10.64
N ASP A 56 13.98 -7.62 -10.66
CA ASP A 56 14.37 -6.52 -11.53
C ASP A 56 15.67 -5.85 -11.03
N ARG A 57 15.79 -5.66 -9.72
CA ARG A 57 16.96 -4.99 -9.11
C ARG A 57 18.27 -5.72 -9.35
N ILE A 58 18.27 -7.05 -9.39
CA ILE A 58 19.51 -7.80 -9.66
C ILE A 58 20.04 -7.53 -11.07
N ILE A 59 19.17 -7.26 -12.04
CA ILE A 59 19.52 -6.92 -13.42
C ILE A 59 20.30 -5.60 -13.45
N HIS A 60 19.96 -4.67 -12.56
CA HIS A 60 20.54 -3.33 -12.46
C HIS A 60 21.59 -3.20 -11.35
N HIS A 61 22.16 -4.32 -10.89
CA HIS A 61 23.18 -4.35 -9.82
C HIS A 61 22.73 -3.71 -8.50
N ALA A 62 21.42 -3.54 -8.30
CA ALA A 62 20.87 -2.92 -7.11
C ALA A 62 20.64 -3.98 -6.02
N PRO A 63 21.07 -3.75 -4.76
CA PRO A 63 20.87 -4.71 -3.68
C PRO A 63 19.39 -5.02 -3.43
N ALA A 64 19.07 -6.25 -3.03
CA ALA A 64 17.70 -6.66 -2.76
C ALA A 64 17.04 -5.82 -1.63
N LEU A 65 15.80 -5.40 -1.85
CA LEU A 65 14.99 -4.67 -0.88
C LEU A 65 14.52 -5.58 0.25
N LYS A 66 14.57 -5.02 1.45
CA LYS A 66 14.02 -5.60 2.68
C LYS A 66 12.60 -5.07 2.93
N THR A 67 11.78 -5.88 3.58
CA THR A 67 10.47 -5.44 4.06
C THR A 67 10.65 -4.41 5.17
N ASN A 68 9.85 -3.33 5.13
CA ASN A 68 9.66 -2.42 6.26
C ASN A 68 8.16 -2.35 6.63
N SER A 69 7.84 -2.74 7.86
CA SER A 69 6.45 -2.81 8.36
C SER A 69 5.74 -1.45 8.38
N THR A 70 6.47 -0.37 8.67
CA THR A 70 5.91 1.00 8.67
C THR A 70 5.55 1.44 7.26
N LEU A 71 6.44 1.24 6.27
CA LEU A 71 6.15 1.51 4.86
C LEU A 71 4.98 0.67 4.36
N TYR A 72 4.92 -0.61 4.74
CA TYR A 72 3.83 -1.52 4.39
C TYR A 72 2.48 -1.02 4.91
N ILE A 73 2.42 -0.60 6.18
CA ILE A 73 1.19 -0.06 6.78
C ILE A 73 0.76 1.24 6.07
N ARG A 74 1.72 2.13 5.76
CA ARG A 74 1.44 3.39 5.05
C ARG A 74 0.93 3.15 3.63
N ALA A 75 1.60 2.30 2.85
CA ALA A 75 1.18 1.94 1.50
C ALA A 75 -0.26 1.40 1.48
N ARG A 76 -0.60 0.49 2.40
CA ARG A 76 -1.97 -0.02 2.54
C ARG A 76 -2.98 1.06 2.92
N ARG A 77 -2.61 1.96 3.82
CA ARG A 77 -3.47 3.09 4.19
C ARG A 77 -3.74 3.98 2.99
N TRP A 78 -2.71 4.29 2.21
CA TRP A 78 -2.85 5.14 1.03
C TRP A 78 -3.66 4.47 -0.08
N ALA A 79 -3.40 3.21 -0.40
CA ALA A 79 -4.21 2.45 -1.34
C ALA A 79 -5.70 2.41 -0.93
N SER A 80 -5.97 2.30 0.38
CA SER A 80 -7.33 2.36 0.93
C SER A 80 -7.96 3.75 0.83
N TYR A 81 -7.17 4.82 0.96
CA TYR A 81 -7.64 6.18 0.74
C TYR A 81 -8.00 6.41 -0.74
N LEU A 82 -7.11 6.03 -1.67
CA LEU A 82 -7.35 6.14 -3.11
C LEU A 82 -8.58 5.33 -3.54
N SER A 83 -8.72 4.09 -3.05
CA SER A 83 -9.89 3.27 -3.38
C SER A 83 -11.21 3.82 -2.84
N LYS A 84 -11.19 4.64 -1.77
CA LYS A 84 -12.39 5.31 -1.24
C LYS A 84 -12.74 6.57 -2.02
N ARG A 85 -11.73 7.25 -2.58
CA ARG A 85 -11.95 8.35 -3.54
C ARG A 85 -12.54 7.82 -4.83
N ASP A 86 -12.07 6.66 -5.27
CA ASP A 86 -12.57 5.97 -6.46
C ASP A 86 -12.54 6.85 -7.73
N ASP A 87 -11.48 7.67 -7.85
CA ASP A 87 -11.28 8.64 -8.91
C ASP A 87 -9.91 8.42 -9.55
N THR A 88 -9.90 8.08 -10.85
CA THR A 88 -8.67 7.86 -11.63
C THR A 88 -8.25 9.08 -12.44
N SER A 89 -9.03 10.17 -12.43
CA SER A 89 -8.67 11.44 -13.05
C SER A 89 -7.69 12.26 -12.19
N ASP A 90 -7.72 12.04 -10.88
CA ASP A 90 -6.76 12.60 -9.91
C ASP A 90 -6.33 11.54 -8.88
N VAL A 91 -5.13 11.00 -9.09
CA VAL A 91 -4.50 9.98 -8.21
C VAL A 91 -3.28 10.61 -7.52
N PRO A 92 -3.46 11.27 -6.37
CA PRO A 92 -2.38 12.00 -5.72
C PRO A 92 -1.39 11.08 -5.00
N HIS A 93 -0.14 11.54 -4.94
CA HIS A 93 0.89 10.98 -4.09
C HIS A 93 0.75 11.40 -2.61
N GLU A 94 1.12 10.53 -1.66
CA GLU A 94 1.25 10.90 -0.24
C GLU A 94 2.65 11.50 -0.01
N MET A 95 2.72 12.83 0.03
CA MET A 95 3.97 13.56 0.24
C MET A 95 4.53 13.32 1.64
N ILE A 96 5.52 12.43 1.74
CA ILE A 96 6.23 12.10 2.99
C ILE A 96 7.72 12.36 2.77
N SER A 97 8.31 13.25 3.56
CA SER A 97 9.73 13.56 3.48
C SER A 97 10.59 12.30 3.60
N GLY A 98 11.48 12.07 2.62
CA GLY A 98 12.42 10.96 2.59
C GLY A 98 11.83 9.61 2.18
N VAL A 99 10.54 9.54 1.82
CA VAL A 99 9.88 8.30 1.40
C VAL A 99 9.39 8.42 -0.04
N GLY A 100 9.90 7.54 -0.90
CA GLY A 100 9.46 7.45 -2.29
C GLY A 100 8.11 6.73 -2.42
N GLU A 101 7.45 6.90 -3.56
CA GLU A 101 6.17 6.25 -3.85
C GLU A 101 5.99 5.93 -5.33
N ASN A 102 5.52 4.71 -5.61
CA ASN A 102 4.94 4.34 -6.89
C ASN A 102 3.47 4.00 -6.69
N ILE A 103 2.62 4.43 -7.62
CA ILE A 103 1.18 4.14 -7.64
C ILE A 103 0.83 3.49 -8.99
N TYR A 104 0.00 2.46 -8.95
CA TYR A 104 -0.58 1.81 -10.11
C TYR A 104 -2.07 1.68 -9.88
N TRP A 105 -2.87 1.80 -10.94
CA TRP A 105 -4.29 1.54 -10.87
C TRP A 105 -4.79 0.86 -12.14
N MET A 106 -5.90 0.12 -12.00
CA MET A 106 -6.59 -0.50 -13.13
C MET A 106 -8.09 -0.60 -12.83
N THR A 107 -8.89 -0.02 -13.72
CA THR A 107 -10.36 -0.15 -13.69
C THR A 107 -10.78 -1.55 -14.06
N HIS A 108 -11.97 -1.97 -13.63
CA HIS A 108 -12.53 -3.30 -13.96
C HIS A 108 -11.59 -4.45 -13.55
N ALA A 109 -11.04 -4.36 -12.34
CA ALA A 109 -10.13 -5.33 -11.79
C ALA A 109 -10.84 -6.67 -11.52
N LYS A 110 -10.78 -7.60 -12.48
CA LYS A 110 -11.43 -8.93 -12.44
C LYS A 110 -10.52 -10.12 -12.12
N ARG A 111 -9.20 -9.90 -12.07
CA ARG A 111 -8.20 -10.94 -11.74
C ARG A 111 -8.01 -11.12 -10.23
N PRO A 112 -7.44 -12.25 -9.77
CA PRO A 112 -7.00 -12.41 -8.38
C PRO A 112 -5.99 -11.32 -7.98
N TYR A 113 -6.03 -10.89 -6.71
CA TYR A 113 -5.15 -9.82 -6.19
C TYR A 113 -3.65 -10.09 -6.45
N SER A 114 -3.23 -11.36 -6.41
CA SER A 114 -1.84 -11.77 -6.59
C SER A 114 -1.30 -11.42 -7.98
N GLN A 115 -2.13 -11.49 -9.03
CA GLN A 115 -1.70 -11.13 -10.39
C GLN A 115 -1.41 -9.64 -10.51
N TYR A 116 -2.15 -8.78 -9.79
CA TYR A 116 -1.89 -7.34 -9.81
C TYR A 116 -0.58 -6.93 -9.13
N ALA A 117 -0.05 -7.75 -8.22
CA ALA A 117 1.26 -7.50 -7.63
C ALA A 117 2.35 -7.52 -8.72
N GLU A 118 2.31 -8.54 -9.58
CA GLU A 118 3.23 -8.69 -10.71
C GLU A 118 2.95 -7.66 -11.81
N MET A 119 1.68 -7.45 -12.19
CA MET A 119 1.32 -6.47 -13.22
C MET A 119 1.74 -5.05 -12.85
N ALA A 120 1.54 -4.61 -11.60
CA ALA A 120 1.93 -3.28 -11.16
C ALA A 120 3.45 -3.09 -11.21
N VAL A 121 4.21 -4.08 -10.71
CA VAL A 121 5.68 -4.03 -10.71
C VAL A 121 6.23 -4.06 -12.13
N GLN A 122 5.72 -4.94 -12.99
CA GLN A 122 6.12 -5.02 -14.39
C GLN A 122 5.79 -3.73 -15.14
N TYR A 123 4.63 -3.13 -14.90
CA TYR A 123 4.23 -1.86 -15.52
C TYR A 123 5.22 -0.74 -15.20
N TRP A 124 5.61 -0.62 -13.93
CA TRP A 124 6.63 0.35 -13.52
C TRP A 124 8.01 -0.01 -14.08
N TYR A 125 8.40 -1.29 -14.07
CA TYR A 125 9.69 -1.71 -14.59
C TYR A 125 9.82 -1.46 -16.09
N ASP A 126 8.75 -1.65 -16.87
CA ASP A 126 8.73 -1.47 -18.33
C ASP A 126 9.14 -0.07 -18.79
N GLU A 127 9.08 0.93 -17.92
CA GLU A 127 9.62 2.26 -18.19
C GLU A 127 11.13 2.26 -18.46
N ASN A 128 11.88 1.22 -18.05
CA ASN A 128 13.29 1.05 -18.38
C ASN A 128 13.57 1.19 -19.89
N LYS A 129 12.62 0.77 -20.73
CA LYS A 129 12.69 0.84 -22.20
C LYS A 129 12.81 2.29 -22.72
N LYS A 130 12.43 3.27 -21.91
CA LYS A 130 12.48 4.71 -22.22
C LYS A 130 13.62 5.43 -21.50
N TYR A 131 14.33 4.77 -20.58
CA TYR A 131 15.31 5.45 -19.74
C TYR A 131 16.65 5.61 -20.46
N ASP A 132 17.11 6.85 -20.57
CA ASP A 132 18.43 7.18 -21.09
C ASP A 132 19.47 7.11 -19.96
N TYR A 133 20.15 5.96 -19.87
CA TYR A 133 21.20 5.70 -18.87
C TYR A 133 22.40 6.64 -19.01
N ALA A 134 22.68 7.15 -20.21
CA ALA A 134 23.81 8.08 -20.42
C ALA A 134 23.47 9.46 -19.88
N ALA A 135 22.26 9.95 -20.17
CA ALA A 135 21.80 11.23 -19.65
C ALA A 135 21.56 11.20 -18.13
N GLY A 136 21.08 10.09 -17.58
CA GLY A 136 20.96 9.88 -16.13
C GLY A 136 20.20 11.00 -15.42
N ARG A 137 18.94 11.22 -15.79
CA ARG A 137 18.12 12.33 -15.29
C ARG A 137 16.68 11.93 -15.05
N TYR A 138 15.98 12.74 -14.29
CA TYR A 138 14.54 12.60 -14.08
C TYR A 138 13.77 12.70 -15.41
N SER A 139 12.77 11.83 -15.56
CA SER A 139 11.69 11.96 -16.52
C SER A 139 10.40 11.43 -15.87
N PRO A 140 9.25 12.09 -16.06
CA PRO A 140 7.98 11.56 -15.58
C PRO A 140 7.65 10.19 -16.21
N ASP A 141 8.14 9.91 -17.42
CA ASP A 141 7.95 8.63 -18.12
C ASP A 141 8.75 7.46 -17.55
N THR A 142 9.71 7.72 -16.64
CA THR A 142 10.63 6.72 -16.11
C THR A 142 10.76 6.74 -14.59
N ALA A 143 10.00 7.59 -13.93
CA ALA A 143 10.13 7.86 -12.50
C ALA A 143 9.81 6.63 -11.64
N HIS A 144 8.91 5.76 -12.10
CA HIS A 144 8.58 4.54 -11.36
C HIS A 144 9.72 3.53 -11.46
N PHE A 145 10.24 3.31 -12.68
CA PHE A 145 11.40 2.44 -12.90
C PHE A 145 12.61 2.90 -12.08
N THR A 146 12.98 4.18 -12.16
CA THR A 146 14.17 4.69 -11.48
C THR A 146 14.05 4.54 -9.97
N GLN A 147 12.87 4.72 -9.38
CA GLN A 147 12.63 4.44 -7.96
C GLN A 147 12.79 2.95 -7.63
N MET A 148 12.28 2.03 -8.48
CA MET A 148 12.39 0.59 -8.22
C MET A 148 13.84 0.12 -8.15
N VAL A 149 14.70 0.60 -9.06
CA VAL A 149 16.09 0.15 -9.17
C VAL A 149 17.09 1.04 -8.44
N TRP A 150 16.63 2.09 -7.76
CA TRP A 150 17.48 3.01 -7.01
C TRP A 150 18.38 2.27 -6.02
N ILE A 151 19.70 2.30 -6.23
CA ILE A 151 20.67 1.51 -5.46
C ILE A 151 20.60 1.82 -3.97
N SER A 152 20.56 3.10 -3.60
CA SER A 152 20.55 3.53 -2.19
C SER A 152 19.23 3.24 -1.47
N THR A 153 18.14 2.94 -2.18
CA THR A 153 16.88 2.49 -1.56
C THR A 153 17.07 1.07 -1.02
N THR A 154 16.78 0.86 0.25
CA THR A 154 17.04 -0.41 0.95
C THR A 154 15.78 -1.14 1.38
N GLN A 155 14.67 -0.42 1.49
CA GLN A 155 13.45 -0.90 2.12
C GLN A 155 12.22 -0.57 1.29
N VAL A 156 11.26 -1.49 1.29
CA VAL A 156 9.98 -1.35 0.59
C VAL A 156 8.82 -1.86 1.43
N GLY A 157 7.67 -1.22 1.26
CA GLY A 157 6.39 -1.69 1.75
C GLY A 157 5.31 -1.43 0.71
N CYS A 158 4.49 -2.43 0.40
CA CYS A 158 3.47 -2.33 -0.64
C CYS A 158 2.11 -2.73 -0.11
N GLY A 159 1.05 -2.15 -0.68
CA GLY A 159 -0.32 -2.44 -0.33
C GLY A 159 -1.24 -2.21 -1.51
N TYR A 160 -2.42 -2.80 -1.44
CA TYR A 160 -3.46 -2.58 -2.43
C TYR A 160 -4.82 -2.44 -1.76
N ASN A 161 -5.77 -1.83 -2.47
CA ASN A 161 -7.19 -1.95 -2.17
C ASN A 161 -8.00 -1.84 -3.45
N VAL A 162 -9.22 -2.35 -3.42
CA VAL A 162 -10.16 -2.32 -4.55
C VAL A 162 -11.34 -1.43 -4.15
N SER A 163 -11.70 -0.51 -5.04
CA SER A 163 -12.81 0.42 -4.85
C SER A 163 -14.18 -0.21 -5.11
N SER A 164 -15.24 0.54 -4.82
CA SER A 164 -16.62 0.17 -5.15
C SER A 164 -16.84 -0.01 -6.66
N SER A 165 -16.17 0.79 -7.50
CA SER A 165 -16.24 0.69 -8.96
C SER A 165 -15.40 -0.44 -9.54
N THR A 166 -14.84 -1.33 -8.72
CA THR A 166 -13.90 -2.40 -9.10
C THR A 166 -12.57 -1.87 -9.64
N THR A 167 -12.15 -0.67 -9.25
CA THR A 167 -10.81 -0.15 -9.56
C THR A 167 -9.82 -0.62 -8.50
N ILE A 168 -8.75 -1.30 -8.90
CA ILE A 168 -7.65 -1.62 -7.99
C ILE A 168 -6.66 -0.47 -7.94
N PHE A 169 -6.20 -0.13 -6.75
CA PHE A 169 -5.08 0.78 -6.50
C PHE A 169 -3.98 0.00 -5.79
N VAL A 170 -2.77 0.06 -6.32
CA VAL A 170 -1.55 -0.52 -5.77
C VAL A 170 -0.58 0.61 -5.44
N VAL A 171 -0.04 0.59 -4.23
CA VAL A 171 0.91 1.58 -3.74
C VAL A 171 2.13 0.85 -3.20
N CYS A 172 3.33 1.28 -3.59
CA CYS A 172 4.58 0.89 -2.96
C CYS A 172 5.30 2.13 -2.43
N LYS A 173 5.85 2.02 -1.22
CA LYS A 173 6.62 3.04 -0.52
C LYS A 173 8.06 2.59 -0.35
N TYR A 174 9.01 3.52 -0.53
CA TYR A 174 10.44 3.23 -0.61
C TYR A 174 11.22 4.06 0.40
N TYR A 175 12.23 3.47 1.05
CA TYR A 175 13.13 4.20 1.94
C TYR A 175 14.60 3.73 1.82
N PRO A 176 15.57 4.67 1.81
CA PRO A 176 15.38 6.10 1.49
C PRO A 176 14.70 6.30 0.13
N GLN A 177 14.06 7.46 -0.07
CA GLN A 177 13.47 7.80 -1.37
C GLN A 177 14.52 7.80 -2.48
N GLY A 178 14.10 7.40 -3.67
CA GLY A 178 14.90 7.55 -4.88
C GLY A 178 14.60 8.87 -5.57
N ASN A 179 14.97 8.94 -6.85
CA ASN A 179 14.65 10.05 -7.75
C ASN A 179 15.19 11.41 -7.29
N ILE A 180 16.29 11.41 -6.52
CA ILE A 180 16.95 12.63 -6.07
C ILE A 180 17.70 13.28 -7.25
N PRO A 181 17.42 14.57 -7.59
CA PRO A 181 18.17 15.27 -8.62
C PRO A 181 19.69 15.23 -8.37
N GLY A 182 20.45 14.90 -9.42
CA GLY A 182 21.91 14.80 -9.35
C GLY A 182 22.45 13.42 -8.91
N GLU A 183 21.59 12.50 -8.47
CA GLU A 183 22.03 11.18 -7.96
C GLU A 183 21.68 10.00 -8.88
N TYR A 184 21.12 10.25 -10.05
CA TYR A 184 20.61 9.20 -10.95
C TYR A 184 21.70 8.28 -11.50
N GLN A 185 22.83 8.83 -11.95
CA GLN A 185 23.90 8.03 -12.56
C GLN A 185 24.54 7.03 -11.58
N SER A 186 24.59 7.34 -10.29
CA SER A 186 25.10 6.44 -9.26
C SER A 186 24.05 5.45 -8.75
N ASN A 187 22.76 5.68 -9.03
CA ASN A 187 21.66 4.88 -8.48
C ASN A 187 20.88 4.06 -9.51
N VAL A 188 20.96 4.40 -10.80
CA VAL A 188 20.21 3.75 -11.87
C VAL A 188 21.20 3.25 -12.92
N LEU A 189 21.73 2.05 -12.68
CA LEU A 189 22.73 1.45 -13.56
C LEU A 189 22.07 0.73 -14.74
N PRO A 190 22.75 0.65 -15.90
CA PRO A 190 22.28 -0.14 -17.03
C PRO A 190 22.15 -1.63 -16.64
N PRO A 191 21.32 -2.39 -17.36
CA PRO A 191 21.22 -3.83 -17.15
C PRO A 191 22.58 -4.50 -17.40
N GLY A 192 22.98 -5.40 -16.49
CA GLY A 192 24.20 -6.19 -16.63
C GLY A 192 24.13 -7.12 -17.84
N LYS A 193 25.26 -7.32 -18.52
CA LYS A 193 25.42 -8.41 -19.50
C LYS A 193 25.60 -9.70 -18.71
N TYR A 194 24.60 -10.57 -18.72
CA TYR A 194 24.73 -11.95 -18.23
C TYR A 194 25.49 -12.81 -19.23
#